data_AF-A0A1F5TGX2-F1
#
_entry.id   AF-A0A1F5TGX2-F1
#
_cell.length_a   1.000
_cell.length_b   1.000
_cell.length_c   1.000
_cell.angle_alpha   90.00
_cell.angle_beta   90.00
_cell.angle_gamma   90.00
#
_symmetry.space_group_name_H-M   'P 1'
#
loop_
_entity.id
_entity.type
_entity.pdbx_description
1 polymer ?
#
loop_
_entity_poly.entity_id
_entity_poly.type
_entity_poly.pdbx_seq_one_letter_code
_entity_poly.pdbx_strand_id
1 'polypeptide(L)'
;MPEATHDEILAAINDFANKVEARFCGVDKRFDGSDKRLDGVDKKLESLDQRTGHVENQMVTKDYLDNKLADLRGGWVVAVRREDEKVDTLVNKLREEDSLSVASAQAVLEMKPLVRA
;
A
#
# COMPACT_ATOMS: atom_id res chain seq x y z
N MET A 1 -16.53 -71.68 37.25
CA MET A 1 -16.90 -70.58 36.35
C MET A 1 -16.79 -71.12 34.93
N PRO A 2 -17.76 -70.88 34.03
CA PRO A 2 -17.59 -71.27 32.63
C PRO A 2 -16.37 -70.52 32.07
N GLU A 3 -15.40 -71.26 31.50
CA GLU A 3 -14.29 -70.66 30.76
C GLU A 3 -14.81 -70.14 29.42
N ALA A 4 -14.34 -68.95 29.02
CA ALA A 4 -14.72 -68.38 27.74
C ALA A 4 -14.30 -69.34 26.62
N THR A 5 -15.23 -69.64 25.72
CA THR A 5 -14.96 -70.55 24.60
C THR A 5 -14.10 -69.85 23.54
N HIS A 6 -13.39 -70.64 22.73
CA HIS A 6 -12.58 -70.10 21.64
C HIS A 6 -13.40 -69.22 20.68
N ASP A 7 -14.66 -69.61 20.43
CA ASP A 7 -15.58 -68.86 19.57
C ASP A 7 -15.96 -67.49 20.14
N GLU A 8 -16.13 -67.38 21.46
CA GLU A 8 -16.39 -66.10 22.14
C GLU A 8 -15.20 -65.15 22.04
N ILE A 9 -13.98 -65.68 22.17
CA ILE A 9 -12.74 -64.90 22.00
C ILE A 9 -12.62 -64.40 20.56
N LEU A 10 -12.87 -65.26 19.57
CA LEU A 10 -12.85 -64.89 18.16
C LEU A 10 -13.90 -63.82 17.82
N ALA A 11 -15.11 -63.95 18.37
CA ALA A 11 -16.17 -62.95 18.20
C ALA A 11 -15.76 -61.59 18.77
N ALA A 12 -15.17 -61.56 19.96
CA ALA A 12 -14.68 -60.33 20.59
C ALA A 12 -13.53 -59.68 19.80
N ILE A 13 -12.61 -60.47 19.25
CA ILE A 13 -11.53 -59.97 18.39
C ILE A 13 -12.09 -59.36 17.11
N ASN A 14 -13.07 -60.02 16.48
CA ASN A 14 -13.70 -59.51 15.26
C ASN A 14 -14.46 -58.20 15.51
N ASP A 15 -15.20 -58.10 16.62
CA ASP A 15 -15.87 -56.86 17.02
C ASP A 15 -14.87 -55.72 17.30
N PHE A 16 -13.76 -56.03 17.98
CA PHE A 16 -12.69 -55.05 18.19
C PHE A 16 -12.08 -54.59 16.87
N ALA A 17 -11.76 -55.51 15.96
CA ALA A 17 -11.20 -55.20 14.65
C ALA A 17 -12.13 -54.27 13.84
N ASN A 18 -13.43 -54.57 13.79
CA ASN A 18 -14.42 -53.74 13.11
C ASN A 18 -14.53 -52.33 13.72
N LYS A 19 -14.49 -52.22 15.06
CA LYS A 19 -14.50 -50.92 15.75
C LYS A 19 -13.24 -50.11 15.44
N VAL A 20 -12.10 -50.77 15.37
CA VAL A 20 -10.81 -50.14 15.02
C VAL A 20 -10.84 -49.65 13.58
N GLU A 21 -11.28 -50.48 12.63
CA GLU A 21 -11.43 -50.10 11.21
C GLU A 21 -12.35 -48.89 11.05
N ALA A 22 -13.51 -48.88 11.71
CA ALA A 22 -14.44 -47.75 11.66
C ALA A 22 -13.81 -46.44 12.19
N ARG A 23 -12.97 -46.52 13.23
CA ARG A 23 -12.24 -45.34 13.75
C ARG A 23 -11.18 -44.87 12.77
N PHE A 24 -10.45 -45.77 12.11
CA PHE A 24 -9.47 -45.41 11.09
C PHE A 24 -10.13 -44.76 9.87
N CYS A 25 -11.25 -45.30 9.37
CA CYS A 25 -12.02 -44.62 8.32
C CYS A 25 -12.49 -43.21 8.74
N GLY A 26 -12.82 -43.02 10.02
CA GLY A 26 -13.14 -41.70 10.58
C GLY A 26 -11.94 -40.75 10.62
N VAL A 27 -10.73 -41.28 10.84
CA VAL A 27 -9.48 -40.52 10.80
C VAL A 27 -9.15 -40.12 9.36
N ASP A 28 -9.26 -41.03 8.39
CA ASP A 28 -9.02 -40.74 6.97
C ASP A 28 -9.89 -39.60 6.46
N LYS A 29 -11.20 -39.63 6.76
CA LYS A 29 -12.13 -38.54 6.40
C LYS A 29 -11.75 -37.19 7.01
N ARG A 30 -11.14 -37.18 8.21
CA ARG A 30 -10.67 -35.94 8.84
C ARG A 30 -9.39 -35.43 8.17
N PHE A 31 -8.53 -36.33 7.71
CA PHE A 31 -7.35 -35.95 6.93
C PHE A 31 -7.74 -35.39 5.56
N ASP A 32 -8.66 -36.03 4.84
CA ASP A 32 -9.22 -35.47 3.59
C ASP A 32 -9.83 -34.07 3.78
N GLY A 33 -10.54 -33.89 4.91
CA GLY A 33 -11.08 -32.57 5.29
C GLY A 33 -10.00 -31.55 5.64
N SER A 34 -8.86 -31.99 6.16
CA SER A 34 -7.71 -31.14 6.47
C SER A 34 -6.97 -30.74 5.19
N ASP A 35 -6.74 -31.67 4.26
CA ASP A 35 -6.10 -31.40 2.97
C ASP A 35 -6.88 -30.35 2.17
N LYS A 36 -8.21 -30.50 2.07
CA LYS A 36 -9.06 -29.49 1.41
C LYS A 36 -8.97 -28.10 2.05
N ARG A 37 -8.78 -28.03 3.38
CA ARG A 37 -8.60 -26.76 4.08
C ARG A 37 -7.23 -26.16 3.79
N LEU A 38 -6.18 -26.99 3.71
CA LEU A 38 -4.83 -26.55 3.35
C LEU A 38 -4.78 -26.05 1.91
N ASP A 39 -5.39 -26.75 0.95
CA ASP A 39 -5.54 -26.26 -0.43
C ASP A 39 -6.24 -24.89 -0.48
N GLY A 40 -7.24 -24.69 0.39
CA GLY A 40 -7.94 -23.42 0.54
C GLY A 40 -7.09 -22.30 1.16
N VAL A 41 -6.13 -22.64 2.02
CA VAL A 41 -5.15 -21.70 2.58
C VAL A 41 -4.13 -21.31 1.51
N ASP A 42 -3.60 -22.27 0.76
CA ASP A 42 -2.60 -22.02 -0.28
C ASP A 42 -3.13 -21.03 -1.33
N LYS A 43 -4.36 -21.23 -1.81
CA LYS A 43 -5.01 -20.29 -2.75
C LYS A 43 -5.18 -18.88 -2.19
N LYS A 44 -5.45 -18.76 -0.88
CA LYS A 44 -5.56 -17.44 -0.23
C LYS A 44 -4.20 -16.77 -0.11
N LEU A 45 -3.15 -17.53 0.20
CA LEU A 45 -1.79 -17.02 0.27
C LEU A 45 -1.31 -16.55 -1.10
N GLU A 46 -1.56 -17.32 -2.16
CA GLU A 46 -1.25 -16.90 -3.54
C GLU A 46 -1.98 -15.60 -3.93
N SER A 47 -3.27 -15.48 -3.59
CA SER A 47 -4.02 -14.24 -3.82
C SER A 47 -3.49 -13.05 -3.00
N LEU A 48 -3.05 -13.29 -1.76
CA LEU A 48 -2.41 -12.26 -0.94
C LEU A 48 -1.09 -11.81 -1.54
N ASP A 49 -0.25 -12.74 -1.99
CA ASP A 49 1.05 -12.46 -2.60
C ASP A 49 0.91 -11.62 -3.88
N GLN A 50 -0.08 -11.95 -4.72
CA GLN A 50 -0.42 -11.13 -5.89
C GLN A 50 -0.84 -9.71 -5.52
N ARG A 51 -1.65 -9.56 -4.45
CA ARG A 51 -2.12 -8.25 -3.99
C ARG A 51 -0.99 -7.43 -3.37
N THR A 52 -0.12 -8.04 -2.58
CA THR A 52 1.03 -7.37 -1.98
C THR A 52 2.04 -6.96 -3.05
N GLY A 53 2.33 -7.84 -4.01
CA GLY A 53 3.18 -7.49 -5.15
C GLY A 53 2.60 -6.35 -6.01
N HIS A 54 1.28 -6.29 -6.17
CA HIS A 54 0.64 -5.14 -6.83
C HIS A 54 0.80 -3.83 -6.06
N VAL A 55 0.65 -3.88 -4.73
CA VAL A 55 0.82 -2.71 -3.86
C VAL A 55 2.27 -2.22 -3.89
N GLU A 56 3.25 -3.12 -3.78
CA GLU A 56 4.69 -2.79 -3.86
C GLU A 56 5.05 -2.11 -5.18
N ASN A 57 4.49 -2.56 -6.30
CA ASN A 57 4.73 -1.96 -7.62
C ASN A 57 4.12 -0.56 -7.80
N GLN A 58 3.12 -0.18 -6.99
CA GLN A 58 2.44 1.12 -7.10
C GLN A 58 2.89 2.12 -6.05
N MET A 59 3.37 1.65 -4.91
CA MET A 59 3.78 2.53 -3.82
C MET A 59 5.08 3.25 -4.16
N VAL A 60 5.11 4.54 -3.83
CA VAL A 60 6.32 5.36 -3.81
C VAL A 60 6.66 5.70 -2.37
N THR A 61 7.95 5.93 -2.09
CA THR A 61 8.36 6.31 -0.75
C THR A 61 7.93 7.74 -0.44
N LYS A 62 7.65 8.01 0.84
CA LYS A 62 7.40 9.36 1.32
C LYS A 62 8.57 10.29 0.94
N ASP A 63 9.80 9.82 1.11
CA ASP A 63 11.00 10.59 0.76
C ASP A 63 11.06 10.98 -0.72
N TYR A 64 10.63 10.08 -1.62
CA TYR A 64 10.53 10.40 -3.05
C TYR A 64 9.54 11.54 -3.29
N LEU A 65 8.36 11.49 -2.66
CA LEU A 65 7.35 12.53 -2.78
C LEU A 65 7.80 13.85 -2.14
N ASP A 66 8.41 13.80 -0.95
CA ASP A 66 8.92 14.98 -0.25
C ASP A 66 9.99 15.70 -1.10
N ASN A 67 10.89 14.95 -1.73
CA ASN A 67 11.88 15.48 -2.67
C ASN A 67 11.22 16.09 -3.92
N LYS A 68 10.29 15.39 -4.56
CA LYS A 68 9.57 15.94 -5.74
C LYS A 68 8.77 17.20 -5.40
N LEU A 69 8.18 17.27 -4.21
CA LEU A 69 7.47 18.46 -3.74
C LEU A 69 8.43 19.61 -3.40
N ALA A 70 9.62 19.32 -2.87
CA ALA A 70 10.65 20.33 -2.66
C ALA A 70 11.14 20.91 -4.00
N ASP A 71 11.42 20.05 -4.99
CA ASP A 71 11.81 20.45 -6.34
C ASP A 71 10.74 21.33 -7.01
N LEU A 72 9.48 20.88 -6.98
CA LEU A 72 8.37 21.64 -7.55
C LEU A 72 8.18 22.99 -6.88
N ARG A 73 8.25 23.04 -5.54
CA ARG A 73 8.17 24.31 -4.80
C ARG A 73 9.35 25.22 -5.16
N GLY A 74 10.57 24.69 -5.20
CA GLY A 74 11.76 25.44 -5.59
C GLY A 74 11.65 26.03 -6.99
N GLY A 75 11.20 25.22 -7.96
CA GLY A 75 10.95 25.67 -9.33
C GLY A 75 9.91 26.79 -9.41
N TRP A 76 8.82 26.68 -8.63
CA TRP A 76 7.80 27.72 -8.54
C TRP A 76 8.34 29.02 -7.94
N VAL A 77 9.12 28.94 -6.85
CA VAL A 77 9.75 30.12 -6.23
C VAL A 77 10.65 30.83 -7.22
N VAL A 78 11.48 30.11 -7.97
CA VAL A 78 12.37 30.69 -8.99
C VAL A 78 11.57 31.38 -10.10
N ALA A 79 10.51 30.73 -10.60
CA ALA A 79 9.67 31.29 -11.65
C ALA A 79 8.99 32.60 -11.19
N VAL A 80 8.40 32.63 -10.00
CA VAL A 80 7.74 33.83 -9.48
C VAL A 80 8.74 34.96 -9.26
N ARG A 81 9.92 34.67 -8.69
CA ARG A 81 10.97 35.69 -8.52
C ARG A 81 11.41 36.31 -9.84
N ARG A 82 11.53 35.49 -10.89
CA ARG A 82 11.88 35.98 -12.22
C ARG A 82 10.81 36.89 -12.82
N GLU A 83 9.53 36.62 -12.55
CA GLU A 83 8.45 37.51 -12.96
C GLU A 83 8.44 38.81 -12.14
N ASP A 84 8.71 38.76 -10.83
CA ASP A 84 8.87 39.96 -9.99
C ASP A 84 10.01 40.86 -10.56
N GLU A 85 11.17 40.28 -10.90
CA GLU A 85 12.30 41.02 -11.53
C GLU A 85 11.94 41.65 -12.89
N LYS A 86 11.13 40.95 -13.70
CA LYS A 86 10.65 41.50 -14.98
C LYS A 86 9.69 42.66 -14.77
N VAL A 87 8.79 42.55 -13.79
CA VAL A 87 7.86 43.63 -13.42
C VAL A 87 8.64 44.86 -12.97
N ASP A 88 9.64 44.70 -12.09
CA ASP A 88 10.51 45.79 -11.66
C ASP A 88 11.21 46.45 -12.85
N THR A 89 11.73 45.65 -13.78
CA THR A 89 12.38 46.14 -15.00
C THR A 89 11.42 46.93 -15.89
N LEU A 90 10.19 46.44 -16.07
CA LEU A 90 9.16 47.11 -16.88
C LEU A 90 8.70 48.43 -16.24
N VAL A 91 8.46 48.44 -14.93
CA VAL A 91 8.06 49.65 -14.20
C VAL A 91 9.13 50.74 -14.31
N ASN A 92 10.41 50.37 -14.18
CA ASN A 92 11.51 51.31 -14.34
C ASN A 92 11.60 51.88 -15.77
N LYS A 93 11.47 51.05 -16.81
CA LYS A 93 11.45 51.51 -18.20
C LYS A 93 10.26 52.43 -18.52
N LEU A 94 9.06 52.09 -18.06
CA LEU A 94 7.87 52.93 -18.28
C LEU A 94 7.97 54.28 -17.57
N ARG A 95 8.69 54.35 -16.44
CA ARG A 95 9.02 55.60 -15.76
C ARG A 95 10.05 56.42 -16.54
N GLU A 96 11.05 55.79 -17.14
CA GLU A 96 12.04 56.47 -18.00
C GLU A 96 11.41 57.04 -19.28
N GLU A 97 10.38 56.38 -19.81
CA GLU A 97 9.64 56.83 -21.00
C GLU A 97 8.50 57.82 -20.68
N ASP A 98 8.45 58.41 -19.47
CA ASP A 98 7.41 59.34 -18.98
C ASP A 98 5.95 58.82 -19.12
N SER A 99 5.79 57.51 -19.32
CA SER A 99 4.49 56.86 -19.55
C SER A 99 3.77 56.46 -18.26
N LEU A 100 4.45 56.58 -17.12
CA LEU A 100 3.91 56.25 -15.79
C LEU A 100 4.27 57.33 -14.77
N SER A 101 3.30 57.74 -13.94
CA SER A 101 3.58 58.69 -12.86
C SER A 101 4.50 58.08 -11.78
N VAL A 102 5.34 58.90 -11.15
CA VAL A 102 6.24 58.47 -10.06
C VAL A 102 5.47 57.81 -8.92
N ALA A 103 4.30 58.35 -8.56
CA ALA A 103 3.46 57.79 -7.50
C ALA A 103 2.93 56.39 -7.87
N SER A 104 2.53 56.19 -9.12
CA SER A 104 2.06 54.89 -9.62
C SER A 104 3.19 53.86 -9.69
N ALA A 105 4.38 54.26 -10.16
CA ALA A 105 5.56 53.39 -10.20
C ALA A 105 5.96 52.94 -8.79
N GLN A 106 6.01 53.90 -7.85
CA GLN A 106 6.39 53.64 -6.47
C GLN A 106 5.38 52.70 -5.78
N ALA A 107 4.08 52.89 -6.02
CA ALA A 107 3.05 52.01 -5.47
C ALA A 107 3.19 50.54 -5.91
N VAL A 108 3.70 50.28 -7.12
CA VAL A 108 3.94 48.91 -7.62
C VAL A 108 5.23 48.34 -7.04
N LEU A 109 6.33 49.10 -6.99
CA LEU A 109 7.61 48.65 -6.44
C LEU A 109 7.57 48.40 -4.92
N GLU A 110 6.69 49.09 -4.20
CA GLU A 110 6.47 48.87 -2.77
C GLU A 110 5.52 47.69 -2.50
N MET A 111 4.93 47.08 -3.54
CA MET A 111 4.14 45.88 -3.35
C MET A 111 5.03 44.75 -2.85
N LYS A 112 4.55 44.05 -1.84
CA LYS A 112 5.26 42.92 -1.28
C LYS A 112 5.39 41.81 -2.34
N PRO A 113 6.59 41.23 -2.54
CA PRO A 113 6.77 40.12 -3.47
C PRO A 113 5.90 38.93 -3.05
N LEU A 114 5.41 38.20 -4.05
CA LEU A 114 4.43 37.13 -3.87
C LEU A 114 5.00 35.95 -3.07
N VAL A 115 6.32 35.75 -3.10
CA VAL A 115 7.01 34.71 -2.33
C VAL A 115 8.01 35.36 -1.36
N ARG A 116 7.87 35.07 -0.06
CA ARG A 116 8.84 35.50 0.96
C ARG A 116 10.13 34.68 0.86
N ALA A 117 11.26 35.32 1.14
CA ALA A 117 12.56 34.65 1.29
C ALA A 117 12.57 33.66 2.47
#